data_AF-A0A6P7F9U3-F1
#
_entry.id   AF-A0A6P7F9U3-F1
#
_cell.length_a   1.000
_cell.length_b   1.000
_cell.length_c   1.000
_cell.angle_alpha   90.00
_cell.angle_beta   90.00
_cell.angle_gamma   90.00
#
_symmetry.space_group_name_H-M   'P 1'
#
loop_
_entity.id
_entity.type
_entity.pdbx_description
1 polymer ?
#
loop_
_entity_poly.entity_id
_entity_poly.type
_entity_poly.pdbx_seq_one_letter_code
_entity_poly.pdbx_strand_id
1 'polypeptide(L)'
;MAPLSDKYGEAKEVITISDSDEDCQNDNEITSLCKTINESLRPLNETVADDITYAIKEILETEKCLNASLISDLHSSKLNLDNIFQQLFKELGYESIIDFGQSLRSNVISNDNIILVYVKYLLLPQLELEYSDRSQENLNEFCNKYSDIVSERLSDHLLICDDKYSRSLLQFVDGLSEQFKVKMFKNLVTNCKNLEDNHISLFDTLQGEQVDNDTLNKLVEIMSKSADKHSTNKNFGKFLLKIIQLVGKNISTFEKPLNHIIGTHRSIWKGKIQKTYDELLQDSFLMSQSLRY
;
A
#
# COMPACT_ATOMS: atom_id res chain seq x y z
N MET A 1 -49.20 -46.75 5.63
CA MET A 1 -49.32 -47.66 4.48
C MET A 1 -48.33 -47.21 3.41
N ALA A 2 -47.23 -47.92 3.26
CA ALA A 2 -46.55 -48.09 1.97
C ALA A 2 -47.29 -49.24 1.21
N PRO A 3 -46.99 -49.63 -0.06
CA PRO A 3 -45.69 -49.47 -0.75
C PRO A 3 -45.65 -49.44 -2.31
N LEU A 4 -44.41 -49.47 -2.85
CA LEU A 4 -43.91 -49.94 -4.18
C LEU A 4 -44.03 -48.97 -5.38
N SER A 5 -43.06 -48.83 -6.31
CA SER A 5 -41.74 -49.46 -6.51
C SER A 5 -40.91 -48.70 -7.56
N ASP A 6 -39.58 -48.74 -7.39
CA ASP A 6 -38.48 -48.87 -8.35
C ASP A 6 -38.34 -47.93 -9.58
N LYS A 7 -37.17 -47.27 -9.71
CA LYS A 7 -36.02 -47.82 -10.45
C LYS A 7 -34.85 -46.81 -10.61
N TYR A 8 -33.65 -47.30 -10.26
CA TYR A 8 -32.28 -46.82 -10.56
C TYR A 8 -31.83 -45.50 -9.89
N GLY A 9 -30.74 -45.42 -9.13
CA GLY A 9 -29.66 -46.35 -8.83
C GLY A 9 -28.45 -45.50 -8.41
N GLU A 10 -28.12 -45.49 -7.13
CA GLU A 10 -26.93 -44.82 -6.59
C GLU A 10 -25.65 -45.50 -7.10
N ALA A 11 -24.69 -44.70 -7.56
CA ALA A 11 -23.29 -45.10 -7.62
C ALA A 11 -22.48 -44.11 -6.78
N LYS A 12 -22.29 -44.45 -5.49
CA LYS A 12 -21.16 -43.96 -4.71
C LYS A 12 -19.93 -44.70 -5.22
N GLU A 13 -19.06 -44.03 -5.94
CA GLU A 13 -17.76 -44.58 -6.27
C GLU A 13 -16.89 -44.54 -5.01
N VAL A 14 -16.77 -45.70 -4.38
CA VAL A 14 -15.81 -46.00 -3.33
C VAL A 14 -14.44 -46.10 -4.01
N ILE A 15 -13.58 -45.11 -3.78
CA ILE A 15 -12.17 -45.23 -4.15
C ILE A 15 -11.56 -46.30 -3.26
N THR A 16 -11.42 -47.49 -3.83
CA THR A 16 -10.70 -48.60 -3.22
C THR A 16 -9.26 -48.45 -3.64
N ILE A 17 -8.38 -47.99 -2.74
CA ILE A 17 -6.94 -48.04 -2.96
C ILE A 17 -6.56 -49.52 -2.80
N SER A 18 -6.34 -50.18 -3.92
CA SER A 18 -5.72 -51.50 -3.94
C SER A 18 -4.23 -51.30 -4.17
N ASP A 19 -3.43 -51.79 -3.21
CA ASP A 19 -1.98 -51.90 -3.35
C ASP A 19 -1.69 -52.93 -4.44
N SER A 20 -1.33 -52.44 -5.62
CA SER A 20 -0.59 -53.21 -6.61
C SER A 20 0.31 -52.25 -7.39
N ASP A 21 1.61 -52.38 -7.13
CA ASP A 21 2.69 -51.78 -7.89
C ASP A 21 2.53 -52.12 -9.38
N GLU A 22 2.20 -51.13 -10.22
CA GLU A 22 2.64 -51.06 -11.63
C GLU A 22 2.27 -49.68 -12.25
N ASP A 23 3.28 -49.10 -12.91
CA ASP A 23 3.24 -48.06 -13.96
C ASP A 23 3.06 -46.57 -13.61
N CYS A 24 4.23 -45.94 -13.40
CA CYS A 24 4.53 -44.51 -13.48
C CYS A 24 4.35 -43.91 -14.90
N GLN A 25 3.15 -44.00 -15.50
CA GLN A 25 2.86 -43.36 -16.80
C GLN A 25 1.75 -42.30 -16.77
N ASN A 26 0.94 -42.22 -15.70
CA ASN A 26 -0.26 -41.38 -15.67
C ASN A 26 0.02 -39.88 -15.36
N ASP A 27 1.12 -39.57 -14.65
CA ASP A 27 1.44 -38.18 -14.26
C ASP A 27 1.94 -37.32 -15.43
N ASN A 28 2.56 -37.93 -16.44
CA ASN A 28 3.06 -37.21 -17.62
C ASN A 28 1.94 -36.82 -18.58
N GLU A 29 0.88 -37.63 -18.69
CA GLU A 29 -0.27 -37.35 -19.56
C GLU A 29 -1.14 -36.22 -18.98
N ILE A 30 -1.39 -36.22 -17.67
CA ILE A 30 -2.13 -35.14 -16.98
C ILE A 30 -1.35 -33.82 -17.07
N THR A 31 -0.02 -33.86 -16.87
CA THR A 31 0.83 -32.66 -16.95
C THR A 31 0.93 -32.12 -18.39
N SER A 32 0.96 -33.01 -19.39
CA SER A 32 0.91 -32.64 -20.80
C SER A 32 -0.43 -32.03 -21.19
N LEU A 33 -1.55 -32.61 -20.74
CA LEU A 33 -2.89 -32.09 -21.01
C LEU A 33 -3.10 -30.70 -20.39
N CYS A 34 -2.63 -30.50 -19.15
CA CYS A 34 -2.64 -29.18 -18.48
C CYS A 34 -1.76 -28.16 -19.22
N LYS A 35 -0.59 -28.55 -19.75
CA LYS A 35 0.23 -27.69 -20.60
C LYS A 35 -0.46 -27.31 -21.90
N THR A 36 -1.04 -28.27 -22.61
CA THR A 36 -1.73 -28.02 -23.88
C THR A 36 -2.99 -27.17 -23.69
N ILE A 37 -3.74 -27.38 -22.60
CA ILE A 37 -4.89 -26.52 -22.24
C ILE A 37 -4.41 -25.10 -21.93
N ASN A 38 -3.33 -24.94 -21.15
CA ASN A 38 -2.75 -23.62 -20.86
C ASN A 38 -2.20 -22.92 -22.11
N GLU A 39 -1.56 -23.66 -23.02
CA GLU A 39 -1.04 -23.15 -24.30
C GLU A 39 -2.18 -22.78 -25.27
N SER A 40 -3.32 -23.46 -25.21
CA SER A 40 -4.50 -23.18 -26.05
C SER A 40 -5.38 -22.04 -25.51
N LEU A 41 -5.42 -21.85 -24.18
CA LEU A 41 -6.16 -20.77 -23.52
C LEU A 41 -5.39 -19.43 -23.53
N ARG A 42 -4.06 -19.47 -23.65
CA ARG A 42 -3.22 -18.27 -23.63
C ARG A 42 -3.52 -17.28 -24.77
N PRO A 43 -3.63 -17.69 -26.05
CA PRO A 43 -4.00 -16.77 -27.15
C PRO A 43 -5.40 -16.18 -26.98
N LEU A 44 -6.35 -16.98 -26.45
CA LEU A 44 -7.73 -16.53 -26.22
C LEU A 44 -7.81 -15.46 -25.12
N ASN A 45 -7.05 -15.65 -24.04
CA ASN A 45 -6.96 -14.68 -22.95
C ASN A 45 -6.21 -13.41 -23.36
N GLU A 46 -5.21 -13.50 -24.24
CA GLU A 46 -4.50 -12.34 -24.81
C GLU A 46 -5.44 -11.52 -25.73
N THR A 47 -6.20 -12.16 -26.62
CA THR A 47 -7.18 -11.44 -27.48
C THR A 47 -8.28 -10.74 -26.69
N VAL A 48 -8.80 -11.36 -25.63
CA VAL A 48 -9.85 -10.75 -24.78
C VAL A 48 -9.30 -9.57 -23.98
N ALA A 49 -8.04 -9.64 -23.54
CA ALA A 49 -7.39 -8.53 -22.84
C ALA A 49 -7.16 -7.32 -23.77
N ASP A 50 -6.75 -7.57 -25.01
CA ASP A 50 -6.56 -6.51 -26.01
C ASP A 50 -7.91 -5.85 -26.38
N ASP A 51 -8.97 -6.64 -26.57
CA ASP A 51 -10.33 -6.13 -26.86
C ASP A 51 -10.85 -5.22 -25.73
N ILE A 52 -10.69 -5.64 -24.46
CA ILE A 52 -11.09 -4.85 -23.30
C ILE A 52 -10.26 -3.57 -23.19
N THR A 53 -8.94 -3.67 -23.41
CA THR A 53 -8.04 -2.52 -23.38
C THR A 53 -8.44 -1.48 -24.42
N TYR A 54 -8.73 -1.93 -25.65
CA TYR A 54 -9.20 -1.06 -26.72
C TYR A 54 -10.55 -0.42 -26.39
N ALA A 55 -11.52 -1.20 -25.89
CA ALA A 55 -12.84 -0.69 -25.51
C ALA A 55 -12.76 0.37 -24.40
N ILE A 56 -11.92 0.13 -23.38
CA ILE A 56 -11.66 1.10 -22.31
C ILE A 56 -11.10 2.40 -22.88
N LYS A 57 -10.08 2.30 -23.75
CA LYS A 57 -9.46 3.47 -24.38
C LYS A 57 -10.48 4.29 -25.16
N GLU A 58 -11.22 3.64 -26.07
CA GLU A 58 -12.21 4.30 -26.92
C GLU A 58 -13.28 5.00 -26.09
N ILE A 59 -13.82 4.34 -25.06
CA ILE A 59 -14.85 4.92 -24.19
C ILE A 59 -14.31 6.10 -23.38
N LEU A 60 -13.09 6.04 -22.85
CA LEU A 60 -12.51 7.15 -22.10
C LEU A 60 -12.19 8.35 -23.00
N GLU A 61 -11.76 8.12 -24.24
CA GLU A 61 -11.49 9.19 -25.20
C GLU A 61 -12.76 9.89 -25.70
N THR A 62 -13.87 9.14 -25.79
CA THR A 62 -15.14 9.64 -26.36
C THR A 62 -16.13 10.12 -25.31
N GLU A 63 -16.34 9.34 -24.25
CA GLU A 63 -17.38 9.55 -23.23
C GLU A 63 -16.81 10.04 -21.89
N LYS A 64 -15.49 9.92 -21.65
CA LYS A 64 -14.81 10.30 -20.40
C LYS A 64 -15.33 9.58 -19.15
N CYS A 65 -16.07 8.49 -19.33
CA CYS A 65 -16.61 7.71 -18.23
C CYS A 65 -16.84 6.26 -18.68
N LEU A 66 -16.34 5.29 -17.91
CA LEU A 66 -16.58 3.89 -18.19
C LEU A 66 -18.03 3.53 -17.90
N ASN A 67 -18.67 2.86 -18.86
CA ASN A 67 -20.02 2.35 -18.69
C ASN A 67 -20.04 1.15 -17.72
N ALA A 68 -21.23 0.89 -17.14
CA ALA A 68 -21.40 -0.17 -16.16
C ALA A 68 -21.13 -1.59 -16.73
N SER A 69 -21.32 -1.79 -18.04
CA SER A 69 -21.03 -3.07 -18.69
C SER A 69 -19.55 -3.39 -18.63
N LEU A 70 -18.69 -2.43 -18.98
CA LEU A 70 -17.25 -2.61 -19.00
C LEU A 70 -16.68 -2.76 -17.59
N ILE A 71 -17.25 -2.02 -16.62
CA ILE A 71 -16.93 -2.23 -15.21
C ILE A 71 -17.31 -3.66 -14.78
N SER A 72 -18.46 -4.17 -15.21
CA SER A 72 -18.86 -5.56 -14.95
C SER A 72 -17.90 -6.56 -15.59
N ASP A 73 -17.41 -6.29 -16.80
CA ASP A 73 -16.44 -7.16 -17.48
C ASP A 73 -15.14 -7.27 -16.68
N LEU A 74 -14.64 -6.17 -16.11
CA LEU A 74 -13.46 -6.15 -15.24
C LEU A 74 -13.61 -7.01 -13.98
N HIS A 75 -14.83 -7.35 -13.55
CA HIS A 75 -15.05 -8.25 -12.42
C HIS A 75 -14.86 -9.73 -12.77
N SER A 76 -14.70 -10.06 -14.05
CA SER A 76 -14.49 -11.43 -14.50
C SER A 76 -13.17 -12.00 -13.98
N SER A 77 -13.25 -13.14 -13.27
CA SER A 77 -12.08 -13.87 -12.76
C SER A 77 -11.20 -14.49 -13.86
N LYS A 78 -11.68 -14.49 -15.12
CA LYS A 78 -10.94 -15.00 -16.28
C LYS A 78 -9.96 -13.97 -16.84
N LEU A 79 -10.07 -12.70 -16.43
CA LEU A 79 -9.22 -11.63 -16.95
C LEU A 79 -7.90 -11.54 -16.21
N ASN A 80 -6.83 -11.38 -16.97
CA ASN A 80 -5.55 -10.96 -16.43
C ASN A 80 -5.52 -9.43 -16.28
N LEU A 81 -6.05 -8.95 -15.15
CA LEU A 81 -6.13 -7.52 -14.86
C LEU A 81 -4.75 -6.84 -14.84
N ASP A 82 -3.70 -7.53 -14.40
CA ASP A 82 -2.34 -6.99 -14.43
C ASP A 82 -1.90 -6.65 -15.86
N ASN A 83 -2.13 -7.55 -16.81
CA ASN A 83 -1.76 -7.32 -18.21
C ASN A 83 -2.57 -6.15 -18.81
N ILE A 84 -3.89 -6.16 -18.61
CA ILE A 84 -4.79 -5.11 -19.11
C ILE A 84 -4.34 -3.73 -18.60
N PHE A 85 -4.11 -3.60 -17.30
CA PHE A 85 -3.77 -2.30 -16.71
C PHE A 85 -2.35 -1.83 -17.09
N GLN A 86 -1.40 -2.74 -17.28
CA GLN A 86 -0.07 -2.40 -17.82
C GLN A 86 -0.15 -1.94 -19.28
N GLN A 87 -1.00 -2.54 -20.10
CA GLN A 87 -1.23 -2.10 -21.47
C GLN A 87 -1.91 -0.73 -21.49
N LEU A 88 -2.95 -0.53 -20.67
CA LEU A 88 -3.66 0.75 -20.55
C LEU A 88 -2.74 1.91 -20.19
N PHE A 89 -1.74 1.71 -19.33
CA PHE A 89 -0.80 2.79 -18.97
C PHE A 89 -0.03 3.33 -20.20
N LYS A 90 0.22 2.48 -21.21
CA LYS A 90 0.93 2.87 -22.43
C LYS A 90 0.02 3.58 -23.44
N GLU A 91 -1.28 3.32 -23.35
CA GLU A 91 -2.28 3.74 -24.34
C GLU A 91 -3.10 4.96 -23.90
N LEU A 92 -3.31 5.11 -22.59
CA LEU A 92 -4.13 6.19 -22.03
C LEU A 92 -3.31 7.45 -21.80
N GLY A 93 -3.89 8.59 -22.16
CA GLY A 93 -3.39 9.90 -21.77
C GLY A 93 -3.69 10.22 -20.30
N TYR A 94 -3.03 11.26 -19.78
CA TYR A 94 -3.15 11.71 -18.39
C TYR A 94 -4.60 11.91 -17.93
N GLU A 95 -5.40 12.64 -18.71
CA GLU A 95 -6.81 12.90 -18.39
C GLU A 95 -7.66 11.63 -18.40
N SER A 96 -7.41 10.71 -19.33
CA SER A 96 -8.14 9.45 -19.43
C SER A 96 -7.91 8.55 -18.20
N ILE A 97 -6.71 8.58 -17.61
CA ILE A 97 -6.45 7.82 -16.36
C ILE A 97 -7.25 8.42 -15.20
N ILE A 98 -7.38 9.75 -15.11
CA ILE A 98 -8.22 10.41 -14.09
C ILE A 98 -9.68 10.01 -14.28
N ASP A 99 -10.17 10.08 -15.51
CA ASP A 99 -11.54 9.73 -15.87
C ASP A 99 -11.83 8.24 -15.59
N PHE A 100 -10.84 7.35 -15.77
CA PHE A 100 -10.90 5.95 -15.32
C PHE A 100 -11.10 5.88 -13.80
N GLY A 101 -10.25 6.57 -13.03
CA GLY A 101 -10.34 6.62 -11.57
C GLY A 101 -11.69 7.14 -11.08
N GLN A 102 -12.22 8.19 -11.71
CA GLN A 102 -13.56 8.70 -11.44
C GLN A 102 -14.63 7.65 -11.71
N SER A 103 -14.53 6.91 -12.81
CA SER A 103 -15.46 5.84 -13.16
C SER A 103 -15.47 4.73 -12.10
N LEU A 104 -14.31 4.31 -11.59
CA LEU A 104 -14.23 3.37 -10.47
C LEU A 104 -14.90 3.92 -9.20
N ARG A 105 -14.73 5.21 -8.91
CA ARG A 105 -15.38 5.85 -7.75
C ARG A 105 -16.88 6.02 -7.89
N SER A 106 -17.40 6.20 -9.09
CA SER A 106 -18.84 6.36 -9.31
C SER A 106 -19.59 5.02 -9.37
N ASN A 107 -18.87 3.90 -9.56
CA ASN A 107 -19.46 2.58 -9.66
C ASN A 107 -19.26 1.73 -8.38
N VAL A 108 -20.06 0.67 -8.26
CA VAL A 108 -19.88 -0.36 -7.23
C VAL A 108 -18.81 -1.33 -7.71
N ILE A 109 -17.71 -1.40 -6.96
CA ILE A 109 -16.60 -2.33 -7.22
C ILE A 109 -16.60 -3.36 -6.10
N SER A 110 -16.90 -4.61 -6.43
CA SER A 110 -16.91 -5.72 -5.45
C SER A 110 -15.62 -6.52 -5.43
N ASN A 111 -14.76 -6.34 -6.44
CA ASN A 111 -13.45 -6.97 -6.52
C ASN A 111 -12.34 -5.95 -6.24
N ASP A 112 -11.78 -5.99 -5.04
CA ASP A 112 -10.68 -5.10 -4.60
C ASP A 112 -9.45 -5.20 -5.51
N ASN A 113 -9.26 -6.32 -6.22
CA ASN A 113 -8.15 -6.48 -7.15
C ASN A 113 -8.16 -5.43 -8.25
N ILE A 114 -9.34 -4.99 -8.71
CA ILE A 114 -9.47 -3.92 -9.72
C ILE A 114 -8.85 -2.62 -9.20
N ILE A 115 -9.13 -2.27 -7.94
CA ILE A 115 -8.58 -1.07 -7.30
C ILE A 115 -7.08 -1.23 -7.07
N LEU A 116 -6.64 -2.42 -6.63
CA LEU A 116 -5.22 -2.72 -6.40
C LEU A 116 -4.39 -2.54 -7.69
N VAL A 117 -4.86 -3.09 -8.81
CA VAL A 117 -4.15 -2.97 -10.10
C VAL A 117 -4.24 -1.56 -10.69
N TYR A 118 -5.36 -0.86 -10.49
CA TYR A 118 -5.50 0.55 -10.86
C TYR A 118 -4.46 1.40 -10.13
N VAL A 119 -4.35 1.25 -8.81
CA VAL A 119 -3.40 2.01 -8.01
C VAL A 119 -1.97 1.72 -8.44
N LYS A 120 -1.64 0.44 -8.62
CA LYS A 120 -0.28 -0.02 -8.95
C LYS A 120 0.19 0.41 -10.34
N TYR A 121 -0.63 0.19 -11.37
CA TYR A 121 -0.20 0.30 -12.77
C TYR A 121 -0.62 1.60 -13.45
N LEU A 122 -1.62 2.30 -12.93
CA LEU A 122 -2.10 3.55 -13.53
C LEU A 122 -1.87 4.75 -12.62
N LEU A 123 -2.46 4.75 -11.42
CA LEU A 123 -2.42 5.91 -10.53
C LEU A 123 -0.99 6.25 -10.09
N LEU A 124 -0.27 5.31 -9.46
CA LEU A 124 1.07 5.58 -8.92
C LEU A 124 2.04 6.09 -10.00
N PRO A 125 2.19 5.40 -11.16
CA PRO A 125 3.00 5.91 -12.25
C PRO A 125 2.57 7.30 -12.72
N GLN A 126 1.26 7.60 -12.77
CA GLN A 126 0.78 8.93 -13.15
C GLN A 126 1.17 10.02 -12.16
N LEU A 127 1.06 9.76 -10.85
CA LEU A 127 1.41 10.73 -9.80
C LEU A 127 2.90 11.12 -9.85
N GLU A 128 3.75 10.25 -10.39
CA GLU A 128 5.17 10.56 -10.56
C GLU A 128 5.45 11.54 -11.69
N LEU A 129 4.58 11.60 -12.70
CA LEU A 129 4.80 12.37 -13.94
C LEU A 129 4.45 13.84 -13.77
N GLU A 130 3.20 14.16 -13.44
CA GLU A 130 2.68 15.53 -13.49
C GLU A 130 1.71 15.82 -12.34
N TYR A 131 1.83 17.00 -11.75
CA TYR A 131 0.91 17.51 -10.74
C TYR A 131 -0.11 18.47 -11.37
N SER A 132 -1.39 18.31 -11.00
CA SER A 132 -2.42 19.32 -11.24
C SER A 132 -3.46 19.32 -10.12
N ASP A 133 -4.04 20.49 -9.83
CA ASP A 133 -5.01 20.65 -8.74
C ASP A 133 -6.25 19.77 -8.93
N ARG A 134 -6.75 19.65 -10.18
CA ARG A 134 -7.83 18.72 -10.51
C ARG A 134 -7.46 17.28 -10.16
N SER A 135 -6.21 16.89 -10.38
CA SER A 135 -5.75 15.52 -10.07
C SER A 135 -5.60 15.31 -8.57
N GLN A 136 -5.19 16.35 -7.84
CA GLN A 136 -5.12 16.33 -6.38
C GLN A 136 -6.50 16.14 -5.76
N GLU A 137 -7.50 16.88 -6.26
CA GLU A 137 -8.90 16.73 -5.83
C GLU A 137 -9.39 15.30 -6.09
N ASN A 138 -9.16 14.78 -7.30
CA ASN A 138 -9.55 13.41 -7.64
C ASN A 138 -8.84 12.35 -6.79
N LEU A 139 -7.54 12.51 -6.55
CA LEU A 139 -6.77 11.63 -5.67
C LEU A 139 -7.36 11.64 -4.26
N ASN A 140 -7.64 12.81 -3.70
CA ASN A 140 -8.23 12.93 -2.36
C ASN A 140 -9.60 12.22 -2.27
N GLU A 141 -10.46 12.39 -3.27
CA GLU A 141 -11.74 11.69 -3.28
C GLU A 141 -11.58 10.16 -3.48
N PHE A 142 -10.56 9.72 -4.22
CA PHE A 142 -10.22 8.30 -4.39
C PHE A 142 -9.68 7.69 -3.09
N CYS A 143 -8.79 8.40 -2.40
CA CYS A 143 -8.26 8.08 -1.08
C CYS A 143 -9.37 7.99 -0.02
N ASN A 144 -10.42 8.80 -0.14
CA ASN A 144 -11.56 8.71 0.79
C ASN A 144 -12.39 7.44 0.55
N LYS A 145 -12.67 7.08 -0.72
CA LYS A 145 -13.48 5.90 -1.04
C LYS A 145 -12.74 4.58 -0.82
N TYR A 146 -11.47 4.51 -1.22
CA TYR A 146 -10.66 3.29 -1.21
C TYR A 146 -9.50 3.38 -0.21
N SER A 147 -9.78 3.92 0.96
CA SER A 147 -8.77 4.39 1.89
C SER A 147 -7.75 3.31 2.30
N ASP A 148 -8.20 2.10 2.63
CA ASP A 148 -7.30 1.02 3.07
C ASP A 148 -6.32 0.65 1.95
N ILE A 149 -6.86 0.23 0.80
CA ILE A 149 -6.10 -0.21 -0.37
C ILE A 149 -5.09 0.85 -0.82
N VAL A 150 -5.54 2.09 -0.95
CA VAL A 150 -4.73 3.19 -1.48
C VAL A 150 -3.62 3.53 -0.48
N SER A 151 -3.94 3.61 0.82
CA SER A 151 -2.94 3.91 1.86
C SER A 151 -1.85 2.84 1.96
N GLU A 152 -2.19 1.57 1.81
CA GLU A 152 -1.24 0.46 1.85
C GLU A 152 -0.31 0.51 0.62
N ARG A 153 -0.89 0.59 -0.58
CA ARG A 153 -0.13 0.61 -1.84
C ARG A 153 0.76 1.82 -2.00
N LEU A 154 0.29 3.03 -1.66
CA LEU A 154 1.13 4.22 -1.69
C LEU A 154 2.27 4.13 -0.66
N SER A 155 2.00 3.60 0.54
CA SER A 155 3.04 3.45 1.57
C SER A 155 4.11 2.45 1.14
N ASP A 156 3.72 1.31 0.58
CA ASP A 156 4.64 0.30 0.07
C ASP A 156 5.50 0.85 -1.08
N HIS A 157 4.87 1.59 -2.02
CA HIS A 157 5.59 2.24 -3.12
C HIS A 157 6.66 3.21 -2.60
N LEU A 158 6.29 4.06 -1.65
CA LEU A 158 7.20 5.03 -1.06
C LEU A 158 8.36 4.38 -0.28
N LEU A 159 8.17 3.20 0.32
CA LEU A 159 9.25 2.50 1.03
C LEU A 159 10.21 1.73 0.11
N ILE A 160 9.80 1.39 -1.12
CA ILE A 160 10.59 0.62 -2.08
C ILE A 160 11.36 1.55 -3.04
N CYS A 161 10.94 2.81 -3.18
CA CYS A 161 11.66 3.81 -3.96
C CYS A 161 13.05 4.10 -3.35
N ASP A 162 14.07 3.43 -3.85
CA ASP A 162 15.48 3.68 -3.51
C ASP A 162 15.98 5.05 -4.02
N ASP A 163 15.30 5.61 -5.02
CA ASP A 163 15.57 6.93 -5.59
C ASP A 163 14.88 8.07 -4.84
N LYS A 164 15.30 9.31 -5.10
CA LYS A 164 14.57 10.49 -4.64
C LYS A 164 13.19 10.51 -5.28
N TYR A 165 12.15 10.60 -4.45
CA TYR A 165 10.77 10.79 -4.91
C TYR A 165 10.66 11.92 -5.93
N SER A 166 9.82 11.72 -6.94
CA SER A 166 9.55 12.78 -7.91
C SER A 166 8.93 13.99 -7.19
N ARG A 167 9.20 15.19 -7.70
CA ARG A 167 8.63 16.43 -7.14
C ARG A 167 7.10 16.40 -7.18
N SER A 168 6.54 15.88 -8.27
CA SER A 168 5.09 15.74 -8.47
C SER A 168 4.49 14.84 -7.38
N LEU A 169 5.10 13.66 -7.13
CA LEU A 169 4.63 12.75 -6.10
C LEU A 169 4.65 13.38 -4.71
N LEU A 170 5.72 14.11 -4.36
CA LEU A 170 5.80 14.80 -3.07
C LEU A 170 4.75 15.92 -2.93
N GLN A 171 4.42 16.63 -4.02
CA GLN A 171 3.32 17.60 -4.01
C GLN A 171 1.98 16.91 -3.77
N PHE A 172 1.75 15.75 -4.39
CA PHE A 172 0.54 14.98 -4.14
C PHE A 172 0.41 14.55 -2.69
N VAL A 173 1.50 14.02 -2.12
CA VAL A 173 1.56 13.58 -0.72
C VAL A 173 1.31 14.74 0.25
N ASP A 174 1.86 15.92 -0.02
CA ASP A 174 1.65 17.12 0.80
C ASP A 174 0.20 17.63 0.72
N GLY A 175 -0.46 17.47 -0.44
CA GLY A 175 -1.86 17.85 -0.67
C GLY A 175 -2.91 16.84 -0.17
N LEU A 176 -2.50 15.72 0.43
CA LEU A 176 -3.42 14.73 0.98
C LEU A 176 -4.18 15.27 2.19
N SER A 177 -5.39 14.75 2.42
CA SER A 177 -6.13 15.06 3.65
C SER A 177 -5.38 14.60 4.89
N GLU A 178 -5.47 15.36 5.98
CA GLU A 178 -4.75 15.07 7.23
C GLU A 178 -5.06 13.68 7.79
N GLN A 179 -6.33 13.24 7.71
CA GLN A 179 -6.74 11.90 8.12
C GLN A 179 -6.02 10.81 7.32
N PHE A 180 -5.87 11.03 6.01
CA PHE A 180 -5.19 10.08 5.13
C PHE A 180 -3.67 10.10 5.33
N LYS A 181 -3.07 11.28 5.57
CA LYS A 181 -1.65 11.41 5.94
C LYS A 181 -1.32 10.63 7.23
N VAL A 182 -2.13 10.76 8.27
CA VAL A 182 -1.95 10.02 9.54
C VAL A 182 -2.01 8.51 9.30
N LYS A 183 -2.93 8.05 8.45
CA LYS A 183 -3.03 6.63 8.09
C LYS A 183 -1.81 6.13 7.32
N MET A 184 -1.37 6.89 6.32
CA MET A 184 -0.14 6.57 5.57
C MET A 184 1.08 6.57 6.48
N PHE A 185 1.20 7.55 7.37
CA PHE A 185 2.29 7.61 8.35
C PHE A 185 2.36 6.34 9.19
N LYS A 186 1.22 5.88 9.71
CA LYS A 186 1.13 4.62 10.46
C LYS A 186 1.59 3.42 9.62
N ASN A 187 1.13 3.29 8.38
CA ASN A 187 1.52 2.19 7.49
C ASN A 187 3.02 2.22 7.19
N LEU A 188 3.56 3.40 6.86
CA LEU A 188 4.97 3.60 6.60
C LEU A 188 5.84 3.23 7.80
N VAL A 189 5.50 3.69 9.00
CA VAL A 189 6.24 3.36 10.22
C VAL A 189 6.16 1.86 10.52
N THR A 190 5.00 1.24 10.30
CA THR A 190 4.80 -0.19 10.55
C THR A 190 5.62 -1.06 9.59
N ASN A 191 5.69 -0.67 8.32
CA ASN A 191 6.32 -1.46 7.26
C ASN A 191 7.80 -1.10 7.04
N CYS A 192 8.27 0.05 7.56
CA CYS A 192 9.64 0.50 7.42
C CYS A 192 10.60 -0.37 8.25
N LYS A 193 11.42 -1.17 7.55
CA LYS A 193 12.46 -2.00 8.18
C LYS A 193 13.73 -1.21 8.44
N ASN A 194 14.13 -0.37 7.48
CA ASN A 194 15.34 0.44 7.51
C ASN A 194 15.01 1.89 7.17
N LEU A 195 15.45 2.82 8.02
CA LEU A 195 15.24 4.25 7.79
C LEU A 195 16.32 4.81 6.86
N GLU A 196 15.89 5.32 5.72
CA GLU A 196 16.73 5.97 4.71
C GLU A 196 16.53 7.49 4.74
N ASP A 197 17.43 8.24 4.09
CA ASP A 197 17.40 9.71 4.12
C ASP A 197 16.12 10.31 3.51
N ASN A 198 15.64 9.71 2.43
CA ASN A 198 14.37 10.07 1.77
C ASN A 198 13.16 9.81 2.68
N HIS A 199 13.18 8.73 3.47
CA HIS A 199 12.11 8.41 4.43
C HIS A 199 11.96 9.49 5.51
N ILE A 200 13.05 10.09 5.98
CA ILE A 200 13.01 11.10 7.05
C ILE A 200 12.17 12.31 6.63
N SER A 201 12.39 12.83 5.43
CA SER A 201 11.62 13.98 4.93
C SER A 201 10.15 13.62 4.70
N LEU A 202 9.88 12.41 4.19
CA LEU A 202 8.52 11.93 4.00
C LEU A 202 7.77 11.78 5.33
N PHE A 203 8.42 11.21 6.34
CA PHE A 203 7.86 11.05 7.67
C PHE A 203 7.58 12.41 8.31
N ASP A 204 8.47 13.39 8.12
CA ASP A 204 8.27 14.76 8.61
C ASP A 204 7.06 15.47 7.98
N THR A 205 6.76 15.18 6.71
CA THR A 205 5.59 15.71 5.98
C THR A 205 4.29 15.03 6.40
N LEU A 206 4.33 13.71 6.61
CA LEU A 206 3.13 12.91 6.92
C LEU A 206 2.77 12.89 8.40
N GLN A 207 3.74 13.20 9.26
CA GLN A 207 3.54 13.26 10.71
C GLN A 207 2.55 14.39 11.05
N GLY A 208 1.30 14.00 11.26
CA GLY A 208 0.28 14.87 11.85
C GLY A 208 0.60 15.24 13.30
N GLU A 209 -0.23 16.11 13.88
CA GLU A 209 -0.04 16.61 15.26
C GLU A 209 -0.27 15.54 16.34
N GLN A 210 -1.03 14.50 16.01
CA GLN A 210 -1.36 13.41 16.92
C GLN A 210 -0.94 12.08 16.30
N VAL A 211 -0.08 11.36 17.01
CA VAL A 211 0.39 10.03 16.65
C VAL A 211 0.12 9.11 17.83
N ASP A 212 -0.48 7.95 17.56
CA ASP A 212 -0.74 6.98 18.61
C ASP A 212 0.58 6.41 19.19
N ASN A 213 0.53 5.97 20.45
CA ASN A 213 1.72 5.52 21.16
C ASN A 213 2.39 4.29 20.51
N ASP A 214 1.64 3.40 19.87
CA ASP A 214 2.21 2.20 19.24
C ASP A 214 3.01 2.59 17.99
N THR A 215 2.47 3.50 17.17
CA THR A 215 3.19 4.09 16.04
C THR A 215 4.43 4.86 16.52
N LEU A 216 4.34 5.65 17.59
CA LEU A 216 5.51 6.35 18.17
C LEU A 216 6.58 5.37 18.70
N ASN A 217 6.17 4.32 19.42
CA ASN A 217 7.04 3.24 19.89
C ASN A 217 7.84 2.64 18.73
N LYS A 218 7.13 2.29 17.66
CA LYS A 218 7.77 1.69 16.49
C LYS A 218 8.72 2.65 15.77
N LEU A 219 8.30 3.91 15.63
CA LEU A 219 9.13 4.95 15.02
C LEU A 219 10.43 5.16 15.78
N VAL A 220 10.37 5.31 17.11
CA VAL A 220 11.56 5.50 17.95
C VAL A 220 12.48 4.28 17.87
N GLU A 221 11.93 3.07 17.79
CA GLU A 221 12.70 1.83 17.58
C GLU A 221 13.48 1.88 16.25
N ILE A 222 12.81 2.25 15.15
CA ILE A 222 13.40 2.37 13.80
C ILE A 222 14.49 3.45 13.77
N MET A 223 14.22 4.62 14.38
CA MET A 223 15.20 5.70 14.51
C MET A 223 16.40 5.27 15.35
N SER A 224 16.17 4.53 16.44
CA SER A 224 17.24 4.01 17.29
C SER A 224 18.15 3.06 16.55
N LYS A 225 17.61 2.15 15.74
CA LYS A 225 18.41 1.20 14.94
C LYS A 225 19.26 1.87 13.85
N SER A 226 18.83 3.03 13.37
CA SER A 226 19.47 3.76 12.28
C SER A 226 20.28 4.98 12.75
N ALA A 227 20.37 5.21 14.06
CA ALA A 227 20.94 6.43 14.63
C ALA A 227 22.40 6.68 14.21
N ASP A 228 23.23 5.63 14.18
CA ASP A 228 24.63 5.74 13.79
C ASP A 228 24.79 6.19 12.32
N LYS A 229 23.98 5.61 11.42
CA LYS A 229 23.93 5.96 9.99
C LYS A 229 23.59 7.43 9.78
N HIS A 230 22.70 7.97 10.59
CA HIS A 230 22.17 9.34 10.48
C HIS A 230 22.77 10.33 11.48
N SER A 231 23.89 9.98 12.12
CA SER A 231 24.47 10.73 13.23
C SER A 231 24.77 12.20 12.91
N THR A 232 25.16 12.53 11.68
CA THR A 232 25.43 13.92 11.25
C THR A 232 24.30 14.54 10.42
N ASN A 233 23.22 13.81 10.12
CA ASN A 233 22.13 14.27 9.26
C ASN A 233 21.30 15.36 9.97
N LYS A 234 21.21 16.55 9.37
CA LYS A 234 20.47 17.69 9.92
C LYS A 234 18.94 17.48 9.90
N ASN A 235 18.42 16.81 8.88
CA ASN A 235 17.00 16.49 8.77
C ASN A 235 16.60 15.46 9.82
N PHE A 236 17.44 14.44 10.02
CA PHE A 236 17.27 13.48 11.10
C PHE A 236 17.23 14.17 12.47
N GLY A 237 18.17 15.10 12.74
CA GLY A 237 18.19 15.87 13.98
C GLY A 237 16.94 16.74 14.18
N LYS A 238 16.49 17.42 13.13
CA LYS A 238 15.25 18.22 13.17
C LYS A 238 14.02 17.35 13.45
N PHE A 239 13.93 16.20 12.79
CA PHE A 239 12.85 15.25 12.95
C PHE A 239 12.85 14.63 14.36
N LEU A 240 14.02 14.20 14.86
CA LEU A 240 14.17 13.70 16.23
C LEU A 240 13.69 14.70 17.29
N LEU A 241 13.99 15.98 17.11
CA LEU A 241 13.50 17.03 18.01
C LEU A 241 11.96 17.06 18.05
N LYS A 242 11.29 16.95 16.89
CA LYS A 242 9.82 16.86 16.82
C LYS A 242 9.30 15.60 17.52
N ILE A 243 9.95 14.45 17.32
CA ILE A 243 9.57 13.20 17.98
C ILE A 243 9.64 13.32 19.50
N ILE A 244 10.72 13.90 20.03
CA ILE A 244 10.87 14.11 21.47
C ILE A 244 9.74 15.00 22.02
N GLN A 245 9.37 16.05 21.29
CA GLN A 245 8.26 16.92 21.67
C GLN A 245 6.91 16.20 21.64
N LEU A 246 6.67 15.35 20.64
CA LEU A 246 5.43 14.56 20.52
C LEU A 246 5.29 13.50 21.60
N VAL A 247 6.40 12.85 21.97
CA VAL A 247 6.42 11.91 23.09
C VAL A 247 6.06 12.61 24.40
N GLY A 248 6.52 13.85 24.59
CA GLY A 248 6.07 14.75 25.66
C GLY A 248 6.17 14.12 27.05
N LYS A 249 5.04 13.99 27.76
CA LYS A 249 5.01 13.46 29.14
C LYS A 249 5.40 11.98 29.23
N ASN A 250 5.30 11.24 28.13
CA ASN A 250 5.60 9.80 28.07
C ASN A 250 7.10 9.53 27.84
N ILE A 251 7.97 10.55 27.88
CA ILE A 251 9.40 10.46 27.54
C ILE A 251 10.16 9.39 28.32
N SER A 252 9.76 9.10 29.55
CA SER A 252 10.35 8.06 30.40
C SER A 252 10.18 6.65 29.82
N THR A 253 9.09 6.38 29.09
CA THR A 253 8.87 5.09 28.41
C THR A 253 9.89 4.86 27.28
N PHE A 254 10.43 5.93 26.72
CA PHE A 254 11.35 5.92 25.58
C PHE A 254 12.80 6.25 25.97
N GLU A 255 13.11 6.27 27.27
CA GLU A 255 14.38 6.76 27.79
C GLU A 255 15.60 6.06 27.14
N LYS A 256 15.61 4.72 27.14
CA LYS A 256 16.73 3.94 26.59
C LYS A 256 16.98 4.21 25.09
N PRO A 257 15.99 4.04 24.19
CA PRO A 257 16.23 4.28 22.76
C PRO A 257 16.54 5.75 22.47
N LEU A 258 15.89 6.71 23.15
CA LEU A 258 16.19 8.13 22.96
C LEU A 258 17.60 8.49 23.42
N ASN A 259 18.05 8.01 24.59
CA ASN A 259 19.41 8.23 25.06
C ASN A 259 20.46 7.68 24.09
N HIS A 260 20.20 6.53 23.47
CA HIS A 260 21.07 5.99 22.43
C HIS A 260 21.13 6.92 21.22
N ILE A 261 19.99 7.29 20.64
CA ILE A 261 19.92 8.19 19.47
C ILE A 261 20.61 9.52 19.77
N ILE A 262 20.28 10.12 20.91
CA ILE A 262 20.80 11.42 21.32
C ILE A 262 22.32 11.31 21.53
N GLY A 263 22.80 10.27 22.21
CA GLY A 263 24.22 10.05 22.51
C GLY A 263 25.10 9.92 21.26
N THR A 264 24.58 9.32 20.19
CA THR A 264 25.31 9.14 18.92
C THR A 264 25.20 10.34 17.99
N HIS A 265 24.18 11.19 18.15
CA HIS A 265 23.93 12.31 17.26
C HIS A 265 24.93 13.47 17.37
N ARG A 266 25.37 13.99 16.22
CA ARG A 266 26.45 14.99 16.06
C ARG A 266 26.08 16.18 15.17
N SER A 267 24.81 16.32 14.75
CA SER A 267 24.40 17.48 13.93
C SER A 267 24.29 18.78 14.75
N ILE A 268 24.03 19.89 14.05
CA ILE A 268 23.78 21.22 14.65
C ILE A 268 22.61 21.21 15.66
N TRP A 269 21.72 20.21 15.60
CA TRP A 269 20.56 20.12 16.48
C TRP A 269 20.88 19.49 17.85
N LYS A 270 22.05 18.84 18.02
CA LYS A 270 22.40 18.06 19.23
C LYS A 270 22.16 18.81 20.54
N GLY A 271 22.62 20.06 20.63
CA GLY A 271 22.44 20.86 21.86
C GLY A 271 20.97 21.13 22.19
N LYS A 272 20.15 21.43 21.17
CA LYS A 272 18.71 21.68 21.35
C LYS A 272 17.96 20.40 21.70
N ILE A 273 18.28 19.29 21.03
CA ILE A 273 17.72 17.96 21.30
C ILE A 273 17.97 17.56 22.76
N GLN A 274 19.23 17.64 23.22
CA GLN A 274 19.60 17.26 24.58
C GLN A 274 18.82 18.09 25.61
N LYS A 275 18.82 19.43 25.45
CA LYS A 275 18.11 20.33 26.35
C LYS A 275 16.62 20.00 26.44
N THR A 276 15.94 19.83 25.31
CA THR A 276 14.50 19.53 25.29
C THR A 276 14.19 18.15 25.88
N TYR A 277 15.07 17.17 25.66
CA TYR A 277 14.94 15.85 26.27
C TYR A 277 15.07 15.91 27.80
N ASP A 278 16.11 16.59 28.30
CA ASP A 278 16.37 16.71 29.74
C ASP A 278 15.22 17.44 30.47
N GLU A 279 14.70 18.53 29.87
CA GLU A 279 13.55 19.29 30.39
C GLU A 279 12.30 18.41 30.53
N LEU A 280 11.93 17.68 29.47
CA LEU A 280 10.76 16.79 29.48
C LEU A 280 10.92 15.63 30.45
N LEU A 281 12.12 15.07 30.56
CA LEU A 281 12.40 13.96 31.47
C LEU A 281 12.27 14.40 32.93
N GLN A 282 12.83 15.56 33.27
CA GLN A 282 12.69 16.15 34.60
C GLN A 282 11.22 16.42 34.96
N ASP A 283 10.45 16.99 34.03
CA ASP A 283 9.01 17.25 34.22
C ASP A 283 8.21 15.96 34.44
N SER A 284 8.54 14.90 33.69
CA SER A 284 7.93 13.56 33.86
C SER A 284 8.21 12.98 35.25
N PHE A 285 9.45 13.11 35.75
CA PHE A 285 9.80 12.68 37.10
C PHE A 285 9.04 13.44 38.19
N LEU A 286 8.94 14.77 38.09
CA LEU A 286 8.22 15.60 39.07
C LEU A 286 6.73 15.23 39.16
N MET A 287 6.09 14.99 38.02
CA MET A 287 4.69 14.52 37.95
C MET A 287 4.50 13.13 38.55
N SER A 288 5.48 12.22 38.39
CA SER A 288 5.41 10.88 38.97
C SER A 288 5.54 10.89 40.50
N GLN A 289 6.20 11.89 41.08
CA GLN A 289 6.34 12.06 42.53
C GLN A 289 5.10 12.74 43.15
N SER A 290 4.45 13.67 42.44
CA SER A 290 3.24 14.34 42.95
C SER A 290 2.02 13.41 43.08
N LEU A 291 2.01 12.26 42.39
CA LEU A 291 0.96 11.24 42.49
C LEU A 291 1.18 10.24 43.63
N ARG A 292 2.33 10.28 44.31
CA ARG A 292 2.69 9.36 45.40
C ARG A 292 2.45 9.96 46.80
N TYR A 293 1.94 11.18 46.89
CA TYR A 293 1.61 11.87 48.15
C TYR A 293 0.11 12.19 48.23
#